data_AF-A0A518CTU0-F1
#
_entry.id   AF-A0A518CTU0-F1
#
_cell.length_a   1.000
_cell.length_b   1.000
_cell.length_c   1.000
_cell.angle_alpha   90.00
_cell.angle_beta   90.00
_cell.angle_gamma   90.00
#
_symmetry.space_group_name_H-M   'P 1'
#
loop_
_entity.id
_entity.type
_entity.pdbx_description
1 polymer ?
#
loop_
_entity_poly.entity_id
_entity_poly.type
_entity_poly.pdbx_seq_one_letter_code
_entity_poly.pdbx_strand_id
1 'polypeptide(L)'
;MSINSRAKGKRAELALKNELNVIFGTDCRRGQQFCGASGDADVVGIEGVHIECKHVEALNIFEAMKQAERDARSGDTPIVCHTKNHKPWLVTLNLDELPDLVRKLAPFVD
;
A
#
# COMPACT_ATOMS: atom_id res chain seq x y z
N MET A 1 11.42 -15.00 16.53
CA MET A 1 10.94 -14.38 15.27
C MET A 1 10.12 -15.40 14.51
N SER A 2 8.83 -15.17 14.29
CA SER A 2 7.93 -16.19 13.72
C SER A 2 8.18 -16.35 12.23
N ILE A 3 8.64 -17.55 11.84
CA ILE A 3 8.89 -17.99 10.46
C ILE A 3 7.72 -17.67 9.50
N ASN A 4 6.49 -17.61 10.03
CA ASN A 4 5.28 -17.38 9.23
C ASN A 4 4.94 -15.91 8.96
N SER A 5 5.48 -14.94 9.72
CA SER A 5 5.11 -13.53 9.54
C SER A 5 5.61 -12.98 8.20
N ARG A 6 6.88 -13.27 7.84
CA ARG A 6 7.49 -12.83 6.58
C ARG A 6 6.78 -13.43 5.36
N ALA A 7 6.46 -14.72 5.41
CA ALA A 7 5.73 -15.40 4.34
C ALA A 7 4.29 -14.89 4.22
N LYS A 8 3.63 -14.55 5.34
CA LYS A 8 2.31 -13.93 5.32
C LYS A 8 2.35 -12.54 4.69
N GLY A 9 3.28 -11.68 5.09
CA GLY A 9 3.47 -10.34 4.51
C GLY A 9 3.65 -10.40 3.00
N LYS A 10 4.63 -11.19 2.54
CA LYS A 10 4.87 -11.38 1.09
C LYS A 10 3.64 -11.84 0.31
N ARG A 11 2.83 -12.75 0.87
CA ARG A 11 1.59 -13.20 0.21
C ARG A 11 0.54 -12.09 0.15
N ALA A 12 0.41 -11.29 1.20
CA ALA A 12 -0.51 -10.16 1.24
C ALA A 12 -0.10 -9.09 0.20
N GLU A 13 1.18 -8.73 0.14
CA GLU A 13 1.69 -7.76 -0.83
C GLU A 13 1.46 -8.23 -2.29
N LEU A 14 1.67 -9.52 -2.57
CA LEU A 14 1.39 -10.11 -3.88
C LEU A 14 -0.11 -10.09 -4.23
N ALA A 15 -0.98 -10.40 -3.26
CA ALA A 15 -2.42 -10.35 -3.45
C ALA A 15 -2.90 -8.91 -3.71
N LEU A 16 -2.41 -7.95 -2.94
CA LEU A 16 -2.73 -6.52 -3.10
C LEU A 16 -2.28 -6.01 -4.48
N LYS A 17 -1.04 -6.30 -4.88
CA LYS A 17 -0.52 -5.97 -6.22
C LYS A 17 -1.46 -6.48 -7.33
N ASN A 18 -1.90 -7.74 -7.24
CA ASN A 18 -2.78 -8.32 -8.24
C ASN A 18 -4.16 -7.65 -8.25
N GLU A 19 -4.72 -7.34 -7.07
CA GLU A 19 -6.00 -6.65 -6.94
C GLU A 19 -5.94 -5.25 -7.58
N LEU A 20 -4.89 -4.48 -7.29
CA LEU A 20 -4.67 -3.15 -7.87
C LEU A 20 -4.57 -3.22 -9.40
N ASN A 21 -3.85 -4.22 -9.94
CA ASN A 21 -3.75 -4.43 -11.38
C ASN A 21 -5.11 -4.78 -12.02
N VAL A 22 -5.96 -5.54 -11.33
CA VAL A 22 -7.32 -5.85 -11.81
C VAL A 22 -8.20 -4.60 -11.81
N ILE A 23 -8.14 -3.78 -10.76
CA ILE A 23 -8.99 -2.60 -10.60
C ILE A 23 -8.59 -1.48 -11.56
N PHE A 24 -7.30 -1.19 -11.67
CA PHE A 24 -6.77 0.00 -12.34
C PHE A 24 -6.08 -0.30 -13.68
N GLY A 25 -5.97 -1.56 -14.09
CA GLY A 25 -5.18 -1.93 -15.27
C GLY A 25 -3.68 -1.57 -15.16
N THR A 26 -3.18 -1.36 -13.94
CA THR A 26 -1.78 -0.97 -13.67
C THR A 26 -0.82 -2.14 -13.86
N ASP A 27 0.49 -1.85 -13.91
CA ASP A 27 1.56 -2.84 -13.73
C ASP A 27 2.24 -2.68 -12.36
N CYS A 28 1.42 -2.73 -11.29
CA CYS A 28 1.95 -2.75 -9.93
C CYS A 28 2.85 -3.96 -9.72
N ARG A 29 3.89 -3.79 -8.91
CA ARG A 29 4.81 -4.84 -8.46
C ARG A 29 5.08 -4.70 -6.97
N ARG A 30 5.46 -5.82 -6.36
CA ARG A 30 5.91 -5.83 -4.97
C ARG A 30 7.20 -5.01 -4.84
N GLY A 31 7.29 -4.19 -3.80
CA GLY A 31 8.51 -3.48 -3.44
C GLY A 31 9.68 -4.45 -3.21
N GLN A 32 10.89 -3.99 -3.50
CA GLN A 32 12.12 -4.69 -3.11
C GLN A 32 12.79 -3.88 -2.02
N GLN A 33 12.60 -4.27 -0.76
CA GLN A 33 13.26 -3.72 0.45
C GLN A 33 14.80 -3.88 0.45
N PHE A 34 15.44 -4.13 -0.69
CA PHE A 34 16.84 -4.59 -0.78
C PHE A 34 17.86 -3.49 -1.05
N CYS A 35 17.48 -2.24 -1.32
CA CYS A 35 18.43 -1.18 -1.61
C CYS A 35 18.14 0.10 -0.83
N GLY A 36 18.29 0.04 0.50
CA GLY A 36 18.75 1.10 1.44
C GLY A 36 18.49 2.59 1.17
N ALA A 37 17.54 2.97 0.34
CA ALA A 37 17.25 4.33 -0.06
C ALA A 37 15.79 4.63 0.30
N SER A 38 15.61 5.70 1.07
CA SER A 38 14.33 6.16 1.60
C SER A 38 13.17 6.06 0.59
N GLY A 39 12.05 5.47 1.05
CA GLY A 39 10.83 5.30 0.26
C GLY A 39 10.59 3.87 -0.23
N ASP A 40 10.50 2.92 0.70
CA ASP A 40 10.21 1.51 0.42
C ASP A 40 8.70 1.26 0.59
N ALA A 41 7.90 1.54 -0.44
CA ALA A 41 6.51 1.10 -0.45
C ALA A 41 6.42 -0.42 -0.61
N ASP A 42 5.45 -1.05 0.05
CA ASP A 42 5.20 -2.50 -0.02
C ASP A 42 4.78 -2.93 -1.44
N VAL A 43 4.05 -2.06 -2.12
CA VAL A 43 3.64 -2.19 -3.53
C VAL A 43 3.95 -0.87 -4.25
N VAL A 44 4.52 -0.96 -5.44
CA VAL A 44 4.84 0.18 -6.31
C VAL A 44 4.20 0.00 -7.68
N GLY A 45 3.97 1.09 -8.42
CA GLY A 45 3.40 1.05 -9.77
C GLY A 45 2.34 2.11 -10.06
N ILE A 46 1.92 2.83 -9.02
CA ILE A 46 1.13 4.06 -9.14
C ILE A 46 2.06 5.21 -8.78
N GLU A 47 2.31 6.09 -9.75
CA GLU A 47 3.24 7.20 -9.55
C GLU A 47 2.72 8.18 -8.48
N GLY A 48 3.61 8.59 -7.57
CA GLY A 48 3.27 9.52 -6.50
C GLY A 48 2.45 8.92 -5.35
N VAL A 49 2.24 7.60 -5.29
CA VAL A 49 1.48 6.96 -4.20
C VAL A 49 2.37 6.02 -3.42
N HIS A 50 2.45 6.21 -2.11
CA HIS A 50 3.13 5.29 -1.19
C HIS A 50 2.11 4.32 -0.61
N ILE A 51 2.30 3.01 -0.85
CA ILE A 51 1.35 1.96 -0.45
C ILE A 51 1.95 1.13 0.68
N GLU A 52 1.33 1.18 1.85
CA GLU A 52 1.58 0.29 3.00
C GLU A 52 0.55 -0.84 3.03
N CYS A 53 0.98 -2.09 3.12
CA CYS A 53 0.14 -3.28 3.03
C CYS A 53 -0.01 -3.99 4.39
N LYS A 54 -1.24 -4.10 4.91
CA LYS A 54 -1.53 -4.78 6.19
C LYS A 54 -2.54 -5.92 6.03
N HIS A 55 -2.10 -7.15 6.30
CA HIS A 55 -3.00 -8.31 6.45
C HIS A 55 -3.05 -8.81 7.89
N VAL A 56 -3.95 -8.24 8.69
CA VAL A 56 -4.10 -8.48 10.13
C VAL A 56 -5.56 -8.53 10.53
N GLU A 57 -5.91 -9.32 11.55
CA GLU A 57 -7.30 -9.42 12.01
C GLU A 57 -7.78 -8.19 12.78
N ALA A 58 -6.84 -7.51 13.45
CA ALA A 58 -7.05 -6.25 14.16
C ALA A 58 -5.93 -5.28 13.79
N LEU A 59 -6.30 -4.20 13.10
CA LEU A 59 -5.36 -3.15 12.67
C LEU A 59 -5.45 -1.96 13.63
N ASN A 60 -4.31 -1.52 14.15
CA ASN A 60 -4.20 -0.18 14.70
C ASN A 60 -3.96 0.80 13.55
N ILE A 61 -5.03 1.44 13.09
CA ILE A 61 -4.98 2.26 11.88
C ILE A 61 -4.08 3.48 12.02
N PHE A 62 -4.05 4.13 13.18
CA PHE A 62 -3.21 5.32 13.39
C PHE A 62 -1.73 4.98 13.38
N GLU A 63 -1.31 3.86 13.95
CA GLU A 63 0.09 3.41 13.88
C GLU A 63 0.47 2.97 12.46
N ALA A 64 -0.46 2.37 11.71
CA ALA A 64 -0.23 2.05 10.31
C ALA A 64 -0.12 3.29 9.43
N MET A 65 -0.97 4.31 9.64
CA MET A 65 -0.87 5.59 8.93
C MET A 65 0.42 6.31 9.25
N LYS A 66 0.83 6.40 10.53
CA LYS A 66 2.14 6.96 10.92
C LYS A 66 3.32 6.25 10.26
N GLN A 67 3.22 4.93 10.10
CA GLN A 67 4.24 4.17 9.37
C GLN A 67 4.27 4.59 7.90
N ALA A 68 3.12 4.61 7.23
CA ALA A 68 3.01 4.98 5.82
C ALA A 68 3.50 6.42 5.56
N GLU A 69 3.13 7.38 6.42
CA GLU A 69 3.58 8.78 6.34
C GLU A 69 5.09 8.92 6.51
N ARG A 70 5.68 8.21 7.49
CA ARG A 70 7.12 8.26 7.74
C ARG A 70 7.93 7.64 6.61
N ASP A 71 7.42 6.56 6.02
CA ASP A 71 8.12 5.77 5.02
C ASP A 71 7.84 6.27 3.58
N ALA A 72 6.85 7.15 3.40
CA ALA A 72 6.56 7.84 2.13
C ALA A 72 7.69 8.80 1.73
N ARG A 73 7.92 8.92 0.41
CA ARG A 73 8.84 9.94 -0.12
C ARG A 73 8.15 11.30 -0.09
N SER A 74 8.95 12.36 -0.06
CA SER A 74 8.42 13.72 -0.17
C SER A 74 7.60 13.87 -1.46
N GLY A 75 6.33 14.27 -1.32
CA GLY A 75 5.38 14.43 -2.42
C GLY A 75 4.54 13.19 -2.74
N ASP A 76 4.88 12.01 -2.20
CA ASP A 76 4.03 10.83 -2.30
C ASP A 76 2.82 10.96 -1.38
N THR A 77 1.67 10.43 -1.80
CA THR A 77 0.47 10.34 -0.95
C THR A 77 0.49 8.98 -0.25
N PRO A 78 0.62 8.92 1.09
CA PRO A 78 0.62 7.69 1.84
C PRO A 78 -0.79 7.11 1.93
N ILE A 79 -0.92 5.82 1.62
CA ILE A 79 -2.14 5.05 1.81
C ILE A 79 -1.84 3.76 2.55
N VAL A 80 -2.79 3.33 3.39
CA VAL A 80 -2.78 2.00 4.01
C VAL A 80 -3.83 1.14 3.31
N CYS A 81 -3.37 0.09 2.64
CA CYS A 81 -4.21 -0.96 2.09
C CYS A 81 -4.29 -2.11 3.10
N HIS A 82 -5.49 -2.38 3.60
CA HIS A 82 -5.72 -3.34 4.67
C HIS A 82 -6.76 -4.40 4.29
N THR A 83 -6.49 -5.64 4.68
CA THR A 83 -7.47 -6.72 4.69
C THR A 83 -7.32 -7.61 5.93
N LYS A 84 -8.35 -8.40 6.18
CA LYS A 84 -8.35 -9.53 7.13
C LYS A 84 -8.94 -10.76 6.46
N ASN A 85 -8.82 -11.92 7.09
CA ASN A 85 -9.27 -13.17 6.49
C ASN A 85 -10.74 -13.07 6.05
N HIS A 86 -11.00 -13.45 4.79
CA HIS A 86 -12.32 -13.47 4.15
C HIS A 86 -13.02 -12.09 4.09
N LYS A 87 -12.26 -11.00 4.01
CA LYS A 87 -12.79 -9.65 3.86
C LYS A 87 -12.21 -8.96 2.62
N PRO A 88 -12.95 -8.01 2.03
CA PRO A 88 -12.43 -7.17 0.95
C PRO A 88 -11.26 -6.31 1.44
N TRP A 89 -10.45 -5.84 0.51
CA TRP A 89 -9.46 -4.81 0.76
C TRP A 89 -10.13 -3.47 1.04
N LEU A 90 -9.58 -2.73 2.00
CA LEU A 90 -9.95 -1.35 2.31
C LEU A 90 -8.72 -0.47 2.13
N VAL A 91 -8.93 0.76 1.69
CA VAL A 91 -7.89 1.79 1.59
C VAL A 91 -8.19 2.88 2.62
N THR A 92 -7.16 3.33 3.32
CA THR A 92 -7.25 4.46 4.27
C THR A 92 -6.15 5.46 3.97
N LEU A 93 -6.46 6.75 4.13
CA LEU A 93 -5.55 7.89 3.99
C LEU A 93 -6.07 9.04 4.85
N ASN A 94 -5.24 10.06 5.07
CA ASN A 94 -5.73 11.31 5.64
C ASN A 94 -6.68 11.99 4.65
N LEU A 95 -7.78 12.53 5.17
CA LEU A 95 -8.88 13.01 4.35
C LEU A 95 -8.48 14.20 3.45
N ASP A 96 -7.58 15.05 3.93
CA ASP A 96 -7.05 16.20 3.21
C ASP A 96 -6.14 15.83 2.04
N GLU A 97 -5.57 14.61 2.04
CA GLU A 97 -4.76 14.08 0.93
C GLU A 97 -5.60 13.40 -0.16
N LEU A 98 -6.91 13.21 0.07
CA LEU A 98 -7.81 12.55 -0.89
C LEU A 98 -7.81 13.20 -2.28
N PRO A 99 -7.83 14.55 -2.42
CA PRO A 99 -7.75 15.18 -3.74
C PRO A 99 -6.46 14.81 -4.50
N ASP A 100 -5.33 14.67 -3.80
CA ASP A 100 -4.06 14.29 -4.43
C ASP A 100 -4.06 12.83 -4.84
N LEU A 101 -4.61 11.94 -4.03
CA LEU A 101 -4.81 10.54 -4.42
C LEU A 101 -5.65 10.44 -5.70
N VAL A 102 -6.78 11.17 -5.77
CA VAL A 102 -7.65 11.17 -6.96
C VAL A 102 -6.90 11.66 -8.20
N ARG A 103 -6.13 12.74 -8.10
CA ARG A 103 -5.32 13.25 -9.23
C ARG A 103 -4.32 12.22 -9.74
N LYS A 104 -3.67 11.50 -8.83
CA LYS A 104 -2.66 10.47 -9.14
C LYS A 104 -3.28 9.21 -9.75
N LEU A 105 -4.53 8.90 -9.39
CA LEU A 105 -5.27 7.76 -9.92
C LEU A 105 -6.01 8.04 -11.23
N ALA A 106 -6.30 9.30 -11.55
CA ALA A 106 -7.04 9.70 -12.74
C ALA A 106 -6.56 9.01 -14.05
N PRO A 107 -5.25 8.86 -14.32
CA PRO A 107 -4.78 8.20 -15.55
C PRO A 107 -5.17 6.72 -15.70
N PHE A 108 -5.70 6.09 -14.66
CA PHE A 108 -6.03 4.66 -14.61
C PHE A 108 -7.54 4.37 -14.55
N VAL A 109 -8.39 5.41 -14.52
CA VAL A 109 -9.84 5.27 -14.30
C VAL A 109 -10.68 5.89 -15.42
N ASP A 110 -10.05 6.25 -16.54
CA ASP A 110 -10.68 6.81 -17.74
C ASP A 110 -11.08 5.72 -18.77
#